data_AF-A0A7V1MYP6-F1
#
_entry.id   AF-A0A7V1MYP6-F1
#
_cell.length_a   1.000
_cell.length_b   1.000
_cell.length_c   1.000
_cell.angle_alpha   90.00
_cell.angle_beta   90.00
_cell.angle_gamma   90.00
#
_symmetry.space_group_name_H-M   'P 1'
#
loop_
_entity.id
_entity.type
_entity.pdbx_description
1 polymer ?
#
loop_
_entity_poly.entity_id
_entity_poly.type
_entity_poly.pdbx_seq_one_letter_code
_entity_poly.pdbx_strand_id
1 'polypeptide(L)'
;NTIPLFLMMTLIMLFYSKVAKVVFFTIYILTGVTVWLFARPVYHIGASGVVYGLISFVFWSGVFRKNFRSVILSVVIVFLYSGYIAGVFPGKPGISWESHLLGAVVGIFVAFLVKNVEEEHEKADKKRELEYDEPYEENYFFDRDIFDRDND
;
A
#
# COMPACT_ATOMS: atom_id res chain seq x y z
N ASN A 1 -2.91 2.80 19.91
CA ASN A 1 -2.30 1.91 18.90
C ASN A 1 -3.20 0.78 18.43
N THR A 2 -4.12 0.24 19.24
CA THR A 2 -5.03 -0.85 18.81
C THR A 2 -5.89 -0.51 17.59
N ILE A 3 -6.55 0.65 17.57
CA ILE A 3 -7.38 1.10 16.44
C ILE A 3 -6.55 1.20 15.14
N PRO A 4 -5.43 1.97 15.10
CA PRO A 4 -4.55 2.00 13.93
C PRO A 4 -4.05 0.63 13.48
N LEU A 5 -3.65 -0.23 14.42
CA LEU A 5 -3.17 -1.58 14.10
C LEU A 5 -4.25 -2.40 13.40
N PHE A 6 -5.47 -2.41 13.95
CA PHE A 6 -6.61 -3.11 13.38
C PHE A 6 -6.97 -2.58 12.00
N LEU A 7 -7.06 -1.25 11.84
CA LEU A 7 -7.37 -0.61 10.56
C LEU A 7 -6.31 -0.92 9.50
N MET A 8 -5.01 -0.80 9.85
CA MET A 8 -3.94 -1.09 8.90
C MET A 8 -3.93 -2.56 8.50
N MET A 9 -4.09 -3.48 9.46
CA MET A 9 -4.18 -4.90 9.14
C MET A 9 -5.38 -5.21 8.25
N THR A 10 -6.53 -4.59 8.52
CA THR A 10 -7.74 -4.75 7.70
C THR A 10 -7.49 -4.26 6.26
N LEU A 11 -6.93 -3.06 6.09
CA LEU A 11 -6.61 -2.53 4.76
C LEU A 11 -5.59 -3.40 4.04
N ILE A 12 -4.55 -3.88 4.72
CA ILE A 12 -3.55 -4.76 4.11
C ILE A 12 -4.15 -6.10 3.71
N MET A 13 -5.05 -6.67 4.49
CA MET A 13 -5.75 -7.90 4.12
C MET A 13 -6.69 -7.71 2.92
N LEU A 14 -7.32 -6.53 2.78
CA LEU A 14 -8.23 -6.23 1.67
C LEU A 14 -7.49 -5.89 0.37
N PHE A 15 -6.43 -5.09 0.45
CA PHE A 15 -5.71 -4.57 -0.72
C PHE A 15 -4.42 -5.32 -1.05
N TYR A 16 -3.84 -6.07 -0.12
CA TYR A 16 -2.54 -6.75 -0.31
C TYR A 16 -2.60 -8.20 0.20
N SER A 17 -3.71 -8.88 -0.08
CA SER A 17 -4.06 -10.17 0.49
C SER A 17 -2.99 -11.26 0.30
N LYS A 18 -2.29 -11.28 -0.83
CA LYS A 18 -1.24 -12.28 -1.12
C LYS A 18 -0.03 -12.12 -0.21
N VAL A 19 0.28 -10.87 0.16
CA VAL A 19 1.48 -10.55 0.95
C VAL A 19 1.15 -10.21 2.41
N ALA A 20 -0.12 -10.06 2.77
CA ALA A 20 -0.55 -9.52 4.07
C ALA A 20 0.09 -10.21 5.28
N LYS A 21 0.09 -11.55 5.33
CA LYS A 21 0.69 -12.31 6.43
C LYS A 21 2.20 -12.09 6.50
N VAL A 22 2.88 -12.18 5.36
CA VAL A 22 4.34 -12.00 5.27
C VAL A 22 4.70 -10.58 5.71
N VAL A 23 4.02 -9.57 5.18
CA VAL A 23 4.21 -8.16 5.53
C VAL A 23 4.06 -7.94 7.04
N PHE A 24 2.97 -8.44 7.65
CA PHE A 24 2.74 -8.26 9.08
C PHE A 24 3.86 -8.87 9.93
N PHE A 25 4.20 -10.13 9.71
CA PHE A 25 5.21 -10.81 10.51
C PHE A 25 6.62 -10.24 10.27
N THR A 26 6.97 -9.92 9.03
CA THR A 26 8.25 -9.30 8.71
C THR A 26 8.39 -7.93 9.36
N ILE A 27 7.35 -7.07 9.29
CA ILE A 27 7.37 -5.76 9.95
C ILE A 27 7.44 -5.93 11.47
N TYR A 28 6.65 -6.83 12.05
CA TYR A 28 6.65 -7.10 13.49
C TYR A 28 8.04 -7.50 14.00
N ILE A 29 8.66 -8.48 13.35
CA ILE A 29 9.98 -9.02 13.73
C ILE A 29 11.07 -7.99 13.49
N LEU A 30 11.16 -7.41 12.29
CA LEU A 30 12.24 -6.48 11.95
C LEU A 30 12.16 -5.19 12.74
N THR A 31 10.96 -4.70 13.06
CA THR A 31 10.80 -3.55 13.96
C THR A 31 11.34 -3.89 15.35
N GLY A 32 11.00 -5.07 15.89
CA GLY A 32 11.54 -5.52 17.17
C GLY A 32 13.07 -5.61 17.18
N VAL A 33 13.65 -6.23 16.15
CA VAL A 33 15.11 -6.40 16.00
C VAL A 33 15.82 -5.04 15.87
N THR A 34 15.33 -4.16 15.01
CA THR A 34 15.96 -2.84 14.80
C THR A 34 15.86 -1.97 16.05
N VAL A 35 14.72 -1.98 16.75
CA VAL A 35 14.58 -1.26 18.03
C VAL A 35 15.53 -1.83 19.07
N TRP A 36 15.64 -3.15 19.19
CA TRP A 36 16.56 -3.79 20.13
C TRP A 36 18.03 -3.42 19.88
N LEU A 37 18.44 -3.28 18.61
CA LEU A 37 19.81 -2.94 18.24
C LEU A 37 20.16 -1.45 18.38
N PHE A 38 19.21 -0.56 18.07
CA PHE A 38 19.53 0.86 17.85
C PHE A 38 18.81 1.85 18.78
N ALA A 39 17.75 1.43 19.47
CA ALA A 39 16.98 2.35 20.32
C ALA A 39 17.59 2.47 21.73
N ARG A 40 17.44 3.66 22.33
CA ARG A 40 17.90 3.95 23.69
C ARG A 40 17.10 3.13 24.72
N PRO A 41 17.68 2.65 25.84
CA PRO A 41 17.01 1.81 26.83
C PRO A 41 15.96 2.60 27.64
N VAL A 42 14.83 2.87 27.02
CA VAL A 42 13.63 3.50 27.60
C VAL A 42 12.51 2.46 27.54
N TYR A 43 11.40 2.66 28.24
CA TYR A 43 10.20 1.81 28.06
C TYR A 43 9.78 1.77 26.58
N HIS A 44 10.20 0.71 25.88
CA HIS A 44 9.77 0.39 24.52
C HIS A 44 8.41 -0.34 24.58
N ILE A 45 7.45 0.26 25.27
CA ILE A 45 6.08 -0.23 25.25
C ILE A 45 5.48 0.26 23.94
N GLY A 46 5.32 -0.64 22.96
CA GLY A 46 4.38 -0.32 21.90
C GLY A 46 4.42 -1.19 20.67
N ALA A 47 3.25 -1.74 20.38
CA ALA A 47 2.83 -1.99 19.00
C ALA A 47 2.89 -0.73 18.10
N SER A 48 3.22 0.46 18.62
CA SER A 48 3.33 1.69 17.82
C SER A 48 4.39 1.57 16.73
N GLY A 49 5.60 1.08 17.00
CA GLY A 49 6.61 0.90 15.95
C GLY A 49 6.09 0.04 14.79
N VAL A 50 5.35 -1.04 15.12
CA VAL A 50 4.69 -1.90 14.13
C VAL A 50 3.62 -1.14 13.36
N VAL A 51 2.78 -0.32 14.03
CA VAL A 51 1.80 0.54 13.38
C VAL A 51 2.48 1.52 12.41
N TYR A 52 3.58 2.15 12.80
CA TYR A 52 4.36 3.03 11.92
C TYR A 52 4.90 2.27 10.71
N GLY A 53 5.37 1.04 10.90
CA GLY A 53 5.77 0.16 9.80
C GLY A 53 4.64 -0.19 8.86
N LEU A 54 3.44 -0.49 9.37
CA LEU A 54 2.27 -0.81 8.54
C LEU A 54 1.76 0.42 7.77
N ILE A 55 1.69 1.59 8.42
CA ILE A 55 1.30 2.85 7.76
C ILE A 55 2.29 3.18 6.64
N SER A 56 3.59 3.12 6.95
CA SER A 56 4.68 3.35 5.99
C SER A 56 4.61 2.36 4.83
N PHE A 57 4.37 1.08 5.12
CA PHE A 57 4.20 0.05 4.10
C PHE A 57 3.07 0.39 3.12
N VAL A 58 1.89 0.79 3.61
CA VAL A 58 0.75 1.11 2.73
C VAL A 58 1.06 2.31 1.86
N PHE A 59 1.61 3.38 2.43
CA PHE A 59 1.99 4.59 1.68
C PHE A 59 3.04 4.29 0.59
N TRP A 60 4.12 3.62 0.95
CA TRP A 60 5.19 3.31 0.00
C TRP A 60 4.79 2.25 -1.03
N SER A 61 3.82 1.38 -0.70
CA SER A 61 3.25 0.45 -1.68
C SER A 61 2.56 1.20 -2.83
N GLY A 62 1.84 2.30 -2.58
CA GLY A 62 1.30 3.12 -3.67
C GLY A 62 2.38 3.79 -4.50
N VAL A 63 3.45 4.27 -3.86
CA VAL A 63 4.60 4.86 -4.57
C VAL A 63 5.32 3.84 -5.45
N PHE A 64 5.52 2.61 -4.97
CA PHE A 64 6.30 1.59 -5.68
C PHE A 64 5.48 0.79 -6.69
N ARG A 65 4.24 0.43 -6.39
CA ARG A 65 3.38 -0.38 -7.28
C ARG A 65 2.73 0.45 -8.38
N LYS A 66 2.55 1.76 -8.16
CA LYS A 66 2.05 2.74 -9.15
C LYS A 66 0.71 2.38 -9.82
N ASN A 67 -0.10 1.51 -9.22
CA ASN A 67 -1.45 1.26 -9.70
C ASN A 67 -2.44 2.24 -9.04
N PHE A 68 -3.57 2.46 -9.72
CA PHE A 68 -4.57 3.46 -9.32
C PHE A 68 -5.09 3.26 -7.88
N ARG A 69 -5.41 2.01 -7.50
CA ARG A 69 -5.97 1.71 -6.18
C ARG A 69 -4.97 1.94 -5.05
N SER A 70 -3.73 1.48 -5.21
CA SER A 70 -2.65 1.67 -4.22
C SER A 70 -2.27 3.15 -4.08
N VAL A 71 -2.31 3.93 -5.17
CA VAL A 71 -2.09 5.38 -5.12
C VAL A 71 -3.18 6.08 -4.31
N ILE A 72 -4.46 5.81 -4.59
CA ILE A 72 -5.58 6.37 -3.81
C ILE A 72 -5.46 6.00 -2.35
N LEU A 73 -5.19 4.72 -2.06
CA LEU A 73 -5.04 4.24 -0.69
C LEU A 73 -3.92 5.00 0.03
N SER A 74 -2.79 5.26 -0.65
CA SER A 74 -1.67 6.01 -0.09
C SER A 74 -2.04 7.47 0.22
N VAL A 75 -2.81 8.12 -0.65
CA VAL A 75 -3.31 9.49 -0.42
C VAL A 75 -4.24 9.53 0.80
N VAL A 76 -5.17 8.58 0.90
CA VAL A 76 -6.09 8.48 2.05
C VAL A 76 -5.31 8.27 3.35
N ILE A 77 -4.29 7.39 3.34
CA ILE A 77 -3.46 7.15 4.52
C ILE A 77 -2.69 8.39 4.94
N VAL A 78 -2.07 9.13 4.00
CA VAL A 78 -1.36 10.37 4.34
C VAL A 78 -2.29 11.38 5.00
N PHE A 79 -3.52 11.51 4.50
CA PHE A 79 -4.48 12.43 5.09
C PHE A 79 -4.88 12.01 6.51
N LEU A 80 -5.33 10.76 6.67
CA LEU A 80 -5.82 10.23 7.95
C LEU A 80 -4.73 10.11 9.03
N TYR A 81 -3.49 9.83 8.62
CA TYR A 81 -2.37 9.57 9.51
C TYR A 81 -1.26 10.63 9.40
N SER A 82 -1.56 11.82 8.90
CA SER A 82 -0.61 12.95 8.83
C SER A 82 0.06 13.25 10.17
N GLY A 83 -0.67 13.12 11.29
CA GLY A 83 -0.13 13.27 12.64
C GLY A 83 0.95 12.26 13.03
N TYR A 84 1.05 11.11 12.36
CA TYR A 84 2.13 10.13 12.57
C TYR A 84 3.47 10.67 12.07
N ILE A 85 3.49 11.55 11.06
CA ILE A 85 4.73 12.15 10.57
C ILE A 85 5.43 12.93 11.70
N ALA A 86 4.69 13.64 12.54
CA ALA A 86 5.29 14.35 13.67
C ALA A 86 5.90 13.39 14.72
N GLY A 87 5.41 12.16 14.82
CA GLY A 87 5.86 11.19 15.82
C GLY A 87 7.17 10.47 15.50
N VAL A 88 7.73 10.63 14.28
CA VAL A 88 9.09 10.13 13.98
C VAL A 88 10.19 11.11 14.42
N PHE A 89 9.82 12.31 14.86
CA PHE A 89 10.76 13.32 15.33
C PHE A 89 10.89 13.31 16.87
N PRO A 90 12.07 13.66 17.41
CA PRO A 90 12.24 13.84 18.85
C PRO A 90 11.39 15.02 19.35
N GLY A 91 10.78 14.91 20.53
CA GLY A 91 10.07 16.05 21.11
C GLY A 91 9.16 15.78 22.30
N LYS A 92 8.74 14.53 22.53
CA LYS A 92 7.90 14.16 23.68
C LYS A 92 8.67 13.28 24.66
N PRO A 93 8.97 13.76 25.88
CA PRO A 93 9.57 12.94 26.92
C PRO A 93 8.75 11.67 27.17
N GLY A 94 9.42 10.53 27.29
CA GLY A 94 8.77 9.23 27.51
C GLY A 94 8.21 8.53 26.27
N ILE A 95 8.27 9.14 25.08
CA ILE A 95 7.92 8.49 23.80
C ILE A 95 9.19 8.09 23.05
N SER A 96 9.29 6.81 22.65
CA SER A 96 10.39 6.34 21.79
C SER A 96 10.10 6.67 20.32
N TRP A 97 10.51 7.87 19.90
CA TRP A 97 10.47 8.28 18.49
C TRP A 97 11.38 7.40 17.62
N GLU A 98 12.43 6.79 18.20
CA GLU A 98 13.31 5.85 17.51
C GLU A 98 12.53 4.61 17.05
N SER A 99 11.63 4.10 17.90
CA SER A 99 10.75 2.98 17.54
C SER A 99 9.83 3.32 16.38
N HIS A 100 9.32 4.55 16.33
CA HIS A 100 8.48 5.04 15.23
C HIS A 100 9.27 5.18 13.93
N LEU A 101 10.46 5.78 13.99
CA LEU A 101 11.33 5.98 12.84
C LEU A 101 11.81 4.65 12.27
N LEU A 102 12.34 3.75 13.12
CA LEU A 102 12.84 2.44 12.70
C LEU A 102 11.70 1.58 12.14
N GLY A 103 10.53 1.59 12.79
CA GLY A 103 9.33 0.95 12.27
C GLY A 103 8.95 1.47 10.89
N ALA A 104 8.92 2.81 10.71
CA ALA A 104 8.64 3.42 9.42
C ALA A 104 9.63 2.97 8.34
N VAL A 105 10.95 2.98 8.63
CA VAL A 105 12.01 2.51 7.72
C VAL A 105 11.82 1.05 7.33
N VAL A 106 11.51 0.18 8.29
CA VAL A 106 11.17 -1.23 8.04
C VAL A 106 9.97 -1.34 7.10
N GLY A 107 8.94 -0.50 7.28
CA GLY A 107 7.79 -0.44 6.37
C GLY A 107 8.15 -0.09 4.94
N ILE A 108 9.03 0.90 4.73
CA ILE A 108 9.54 1.27 3.39
C ILE A 108 10.26 0.07 2.76
N PHE A 109 11.16 -0.54 3.52
CA PHE A 109 11.96 -1.67 3.08
C PHE A 109 11.08 -2.85 2.66
N VAL A 110 10.09 -3.22 3.49
CA VAL A 110 9.16 -4.31 3.18
C VAL A 110 8.29 -4.00 1.96
N ALA A 111 7.79 -2.76 1.83
CA ALA A 111 7.03 -2.34 0.65
C ALA A 111 7.85 -2.48 -0.63
N PHE A 112 9.14 -2.13 -0.58
CA PHE A 112 10.05 -2.28 -1.71
C PHE A 112 10.26 -3.75 -2.09
N LEU A 113 10.44 -4.64 -1.10
CA LEU A 113 10.67 -6.07 -1.34
C LEU A 113 9.49 -6.75 -2.04
N VAL A 114 8.25 -6.40 -1.66
CA VAL A 114 7.04 -7.07 -2.17
C VAL A 114 6.37 -6.33 -3.33
N LYS A 115 7.00 -5.28 -3.87
CA LYS A 115 6.40 -4.42 -4.91
C LYS A 115 6.06 -5.15 -6.22
N ASN A 116 6.77 -6.24 -6.52
CA ASN A 116 6.57 -7.03 -7.74
C ASN A 116 5.52 -8.14 -7.59
N VAL A 117 4.93 -8.29 -6.39
CA VAL A 117 3.90 -9.31 -6.15
C VAL A 117 2.53 -8.71 -6.50
N GLU A 118 2.06 -9.03 -7.70
CA GLU A 118 0.78 -8.53 -8.22
C GLU A 118 -0.43 -9.16 -7.52
N GLU A 119 -1.33 -8.32 -7.04
CA GLU A 119 -2.61 -8.72 -6.47
C GLU A 119 -3.66 -8.97 -7.57
N GLU A 120 -4.72 -9.73 -7.26
CA GLU A 120 -5.75 -10.08 -8.26
C GLU A 120 -6.43 -8.84 -8.87
N HIS A 121 -6.70 -7.84 -8.04
CA HIS A 121 -7.34 -6.60 -8.47
C HIS A 121 -6.42 -5.76 -9.38
N GLU A 122 -5.10 -5.84 -9.21
CA GLU A 122 -4.10 -5.17 -10.05
C GLU A 122 -4.04 -5.83 -11.43
N LYS A 123 -4.06 -7.17 -11.47
CA LYS A 123 -4.15 -7.93 -12.73
C LYS A 123 -5.43 -7.64 -13.49
N ALA A 124 -6.56 -7.56 -12.79
CA ALA A 124 -7.85 -7.23 -13.37
C ALA A 124 -7.89 -5.80 -13.94
N ASP A 125 -7.24 -4.84 -13.28
CA ASP A 125 -7.13 -3.46 -13.79
C ASP A 125 -6.29 -3.43 -15.07
N LYS A 126 -5.11 -4.06 -15.05
CA LYS A 126 -4.23 -4.12 -16.21
C LYS A 126 -4.90 -4.81 -17.40
N LYS A 127 -5.64 -5.91 -17.17
CA LYS A 127 -6.40 -6.57 -18.24
C LYS A 127 -7.45 -5.65 -18.85
N ARG A 128 -8.19 -4.91 -18.02
CA ARG A 128 -9.23 -3.97 -18.49
C ARG A 128 -8.64 -2.80 -19.28
N GLU A 129 -7.48 -2.29 -18.85
CA GLU A 129 -6.76 -1.25 -19.58
C GLU A 129 -6.31 -1.76 -20.96
N LEU A 130 -5.76 -2.98 -21.04
CA LEU A 130 -5.40 -3.62 -22.30
C LEU A 130 -6.60 -3.87 -23.22
N GLU A 131 -7.73 -4.32 -22.68
CA GLU A 131 -8.98 -4.55 -23.44
C GLU A 131 -9.59 -3.24 -23.96
N TYR A 132 -9.45 -2.13 -23.22
CA TYR A 132 -9.90 -0.81 -23.65
C TYR A 132 -9.03 -0.22 -24.77
N ASP A 133 -7.72 -0.45 -24.70
CA ASP A 133 -6.74 0.03 -25.69
C ASP A 133 -6.69 -0.85 -26.96
N GLU A 134 -7.34 -2.02 -26.96
CA GLU A 134 -7.48 -2.80 -28.19
C GLU A 134 -8.29 -2.01 -29.23
N PRO A 135 -7.83 -1.92 -30.49
CA PRO A 135 -8.59 -1.30 -31.56
C PRO A 135 -9.96 -1.96 -31.60
N TYR A 136 -11.02 -1.18 -31.41
CA TYR A 136 -12.38 -1.68 -31.58
C TYR A 136 -12.47 -2.26 -32.98
N GLU A 137 -12.53 -3.60 -33.11
CA GLU A 137 -12.93 -4.22 -34.36
C GLU A 137 -14.36 -3.75 -34.60
N GLU A 138 -14.47 -2.77 -35.47
CA GLU A 138 -15.70 -2.12 -35.86
C GLU A 138 -16.50 -3.11 -36.72
N ASN A 139 -17.02 -4.16 -36.07
CA ASN A 139 -18.02 -5.04 -36.63
C ASN A 139 -19.33 -4.26 -36.56
N TYR A 140 -19.54 -3.43 -37.58
CA TYR A 140 -20.82 -2.75 -37.76
C TYR A 140 -21.91 -3.82 -37.77
N PHE A 141 -22.98 -3.59 -37.01
CA PHE A 141 -24.14 -4.46 -37.01
C PHE A 141 -24.82 -4.52 -38.40
N PHE A 142 -24.56 -3.52 -39.24
CA PHE A 142 -25.00 -3.41 -40.61
C PHE A 142 -23.78 -3.22 -41.51
N ASP A 143 -23.76 -3.87 -42.67
CA ASP A 143 -22.69 -3.61 -43.66
C ASP A 143 -22.64 -2.11 -43.98
N ARG A 144 -21.45 -1.57 -44.29
CA ARG A 144 -21.34 -0.11 -44.55
C ARG A 144 -22.12 0.33 -45.81
N ASP A 145 -22.55 -0.62 -46.64
CA ASP A 145 -23.21 -0.43 -47.93
C ASP A 145 -24.72 -0.77 -47.91
N ILE A 146 -25.36 -1.03 -46.75
CA ILE A 146 -26.78 -1.49 -46.77
C ILE A 146 -27.71 -0.47 -47.44
N PHE A 147 -27.39 0.82 -47.35
CA PHE A 147 -28.19 1.90 -47.94
C PHE A 147 -27.77 2.23 -49.37
N ASP A 148 -26.67 1.67 -49.87
CA ASP A 148 -26.18 1.89 -51.22
C ASP A 148 -26.78 0.89 -52.23
N ARG A 149 -27.38 -0.22 -51.74
CA ARG A 149 -27.95 -1.28 -52.59
C ARG A 149 -29.33 -0.99 -53.18
N ASP A 150 -30.01 0.05 -52.70
CA ASP A 150 -31.40 0.34 -53.06
C ASP A 150 -31.56 1.43 -54.16
N ASN A 151 -30.46 1.81 -54.83
CA ASN A 151 -30.45 2.91 -55.82
C ASN A 151 -30.40 2.46 -57.31
N ASP A 152 -30.55 1.16 -57.61
CA ASP A 152 -30.59 0.62 -58.98
C ASP A 152 -32.01 0.27 -59.47
#